data_AF-R0IXT0-F1
#
_entry.id   AF-R0IXT0-F1
#
_cell.length_a   1.000
_cell.length_b   1.000
_cell.length_c   1.000
_cell.angle_alpha   90.00
_cell.angle_beta   90.00
_cell.angle_gamma   90.00
#
_symmetry.space_group_name_H-M   'P 1'
#
loop_
_entity.id
_entity.type
_entity.pdbx_description
1 polymer ?
#
loop_
_entity_poly.entity_id
_entity_poly.type
_entity_poly.pdbx_seq_one_letter_code
_entity_poly.pdbx_strand_id
1 'polypeptide(L)'
;MNVGGMDLTKALVQRFRKNEIWSGGEGSFIAVVGRKDAPLLRSRASELLKIVNTELAAVPITDEELWSQKKHAVTADTKAVPVDRFKVYLYIRGSKCVGACLAERIREAFQCLDAGNTTAEDARKLPAVPHSSSLSISTEPEPAMLGISRIWTSNQHRKQGIATRLLDCARANFLYGMRIEKTKVAFSQPTESGGQLARKWYGRQAGWHVYTD
;
A
#
# COMPACT_ATOMS: atom_id res chain seq x y z
N MET A 1 -5.19 24.35 -0.44
CA MET A 1 -3.93 23.60 -0.19
C MET A 1 -4.20 22.67 0.97
N ASN A 2 -4.13 21.34 0.79
CA ASN A 2 -4.45 20.36 1.84
C ASN A 2 -3.30 20.25 2.84
N VAL A 3 -3.13 21.27 3.67
CA VAL A 3 -2.05 21.33 4.66
C VAL A 3 -2.34 20.30 5.75
N GLY A 4 -1.43 19.33 5.91
CA GLY A 4 -1.50 18.35 7.00
C GLY A 4 -2.46 17.18 6.76
N GLY A 5 -3.24 17.15 5.67
CA GLY A 5 -4.13 16.04 5.33
C GLY A 5 -5.45 16.52 4.71
N MET A 6 -6.38 15.59 4.49
CA MET A 6 -7.74 15.92 4.02
C MET A 6 -8.66 16.19 5.20
N ASP A 7 -9.34 17.34 5.19
CA ASP A 7 -10.36 17.67 6.19
C ASP A 7 -11.65 16.86 6.00
N LEU A 8 -12.20 16.39 7.11
CA LEU A 8 -13.42 15.61 7.19
C LEU A 8 -14.41 16.32 8.12
N THR A 9 -15.67 16.40 7.70
CA THR A 9 -16.73 16.90 8.60
C THR A 9 -16.97 15.90 9.73
N LYS A 10 -17.47 16.38 10.88
CA LYS A 10 -17.83 15.50 12.02
C LYS A 10 -18.74 14.35 11.58
N ALA A 11 -19.74 14.64 10.75
CA ALA A 11 -20.65 13.63 10.20
C ALA A 11 -19.91 12.56 9.37
N LEU A 12 -18.93 12.97 8.55
CA LEU A 12 -18.15 12.04 7.75
C LEU A 12 -17.21 11.18 8.60
N VAL A 13 -16.57 11.77 9.61
CA VAL A 13 -15.75 11.03 10.60
C VAL A 13 -16.59 9.94 11.26
N GLN A 14 -17.81 10.27 11.71
CA GLN A 14 -18.71 9.28 12.33
C GLN A 14 -19.13 8.17 11.36
N ARG A 15 -19.29 8.46 10.06
CA ARG A 15 -19.55 7.42 9.06
C ARG A 15 -18.35 6.51 8.86
N PHE A 16 -17.13 7.06 8.75
CA PHE A 16 -15.92 6.23 8.66
C PHE A 16 -15.68 5.40 9.91
N ARG A 17 -16.05 5.91 11.10
CA ARG A 17 -15.92 5.19 12.37
C ARG A 17 -16.70 3.88 12.38
N LYS A 18 -17.80 3.75 11.62
CA LYS A 18 -18.54 2.49 11.48
C LYS A 18 -17.75 1.39 10.74
N ASN A 19 -16.78 1.80 9.93
CA ASN A 19 -15.89 0.90 9.18
C ASN A 19 -14.50 0.79 9.83
N GLU A 20 -14.42 1.07 11.13
CA GLU A 20 -13.16 0.99 11.87
C GLU A 20 -12.65 -0.45 11.95
N ILE A 21 -11.34 -0.60 11.73
CA ILE A 21 -10.62 -1.87 11.92
C ILE A 21 -9.47 -1.76 12.93
N TRP A 22 -9.19 -0.54 13.40
CA TRP A 22 -8.17 -0.27 14.41
C TRP A 22 -8.44 1.07 15.10
N SER A 23 -8.23 1.09 16.42
CA SER A 23 -8.25 2.29 17.27
C SER A 23 -6.87 2.61 17.81
N GLY A 24 -6.54 3.89 17.88
CA GLY A 24 -5.34 4.41 18.52
C GLY A 24 -5.62 5.53 19.51
N GLY A 25 -4.55 6.05 20.11
CA GLY A 25 -4.62 7.23 20.98
C GLY A 25 -5.05 8.50 20.24
N GLU A 26 -5.42 9.54 21.00
CA GLU A 26 -5.79 10.87 20.48
C GLU A 26 -6.98 10.84 19.51
N GLY A 27 -7.91 9.90 19.69
CA GLY A 27 -9.04 9.72 18.78
C GLY A 27 -8.65 9.25 17.38
N SER A 28 -7.43 8.74 17.21
CA SER A 28 -6.98 8.17 15.93
C SER A 28 -7.65 6.83 15.66
N PHE A 29 -7.91 6.52 14.39
CA PHE A 29 -8.41 5.21 13.97
C PHE A 29 -8.08 4.95 12.51
N ILE A 30 -8.20 3.67 12.09
CA ILE A 30 -8.16 3.29 10.69
C ILE A 30 -9.52 2.79 10.27
N ALA A 31 -10.08 3.40 9.23
CA ALA A 31 -11.29 2.93 8.55
C ALA A 31 -10.92 2.23 7.24
N VAL A 32 -11.72 1.23 6.86
CA VAL A 32 -11.61 0.56 5.55
C VAL A 32 -12.77 0.95 4.64
N VAL A 33 -12.48 1.19 3.36
CA VAL A 33 -13.46 1.41 2.31
C VAL A 33 -13.24 0.40 1.19
N GLY A 34 -14.26 -0.39 0.89
CA GLY A 34 -14.31 -1.33 -0.21
C GLY A 34 -15.41 -1.00 -1.21
N ARG A 35 -15.47 -1.77 -2.30
CA ARG A 35 -16.41 -1.60 -3.41
C ARG A 35 -17.88 -1.55 -2.99
N LYS A 36 -18.25 -2.33 -1.98
CA LYS A 36 -19.64 -2.47 -1.51
C LYS A 36 -20.06 -1.40 -0.50
N ASP A 37 -19.15 -0.53 -0.08
CA ASP A 37 -19.46 0.54 0.86
C ASP A 37 -20.31 1.65 0.24
N ALA A 38 -20.95 2.42 1.12
CA ALA A 38 -21.84 3.51 0.75
C ALA A 38 -21.17 4.46 -0.27
N PRO A 39 -21.90 4.92 -1.32
CA PRO A 39 -21.34 5.80 -2.37
C PRO A 39 -20.60 7.02 -1.82
N LEU A 40 -21.07 7.62 -0.73
CA LEU A 40 -20.39 8.74 -0.07
C LEU A 40 -18.99 8.37 0.42
N LEU A 41 -18.80 7.19 1.03
CA LEU A 41 -17.49 6.77 1.54
C LEU A 41 -16.53 6.49 0.38
N ARG A 42 -17.03 5.84 -0.67
CA ARG A 42 -16.28 5.59 -1.91
C ARG A 42 -15.84 6.90 -2.57
N SER A 43 -16.77 7.83 -2.79
CA SER A 43 -16.47 9.15 -3.36
C SER A 43 -15.43 9.91 -2.54
N ARG A 44 -15.52 9.90 -1.20
CA ARG A 44 -14.52 10.56 -0.34
C ARG A 44 -13.16 9.87 -0.36
N ALA A 45 -13.12 8.54 -0.42
CA ALA A 45 -11.87 7.80 -0.61
C ALA A 45 -11.22 8.11 -1.98
N SER A 46 -12.02 8.18 -3.05
CA SER A 46 -11.56 8.58 -4.38
C SER A 46 -10.98 10.00 -4.39
N GLU A 47 -11.64 10.97 -3.75
CA GLU A 47 -11.11 12.33 -3.62
C GLU A 47 -9.79 12.38 -2.86
N LEU A 48 -9.62 11.58 -1.80
CA LEU A 48 -8.36 11.49 -1.09
C LEU A 48 -7.28 10.90 -1.98
N LEU A 49 -7.59 9.85 -2.73
CA LEU A 49 -6.63 9.23 -3.64
C LEU A 49 -6.19 10.17 -4.76
N LYS A 50 -7.01 11.15 -5.18
CA LYS A 50 -6.55 12.22 -6.08
C LYS A 50 -5.41 13.03 -5.47
N ILE A 51 -5.52 13.40 -4.18
CA ILE A 51 -4.43 14.09 -3.45
C ILE A 51 -3.19 13.21 -3.37
N VAL A 52 -3.37 11.94 -3.00
CA VAL A 52 -2.29 10.96 -2.88
C VAL A 52 -1.57 10.78 -4.23
N ASN A 53 -2.30 10.65 -5.33
CA ASN A 53 -1.73 10.51 -6.66
C ASN A 53 -0.93 11.75 -7.06
N THR A 54 -1.42 12.96 -6.76
CA THR A 54 -0.66 14.19 -7.00
C THR A 54 0.63 14.24 -6.18
N GLU A 55 0.57 13.93 -4.88
CA GLU A 55 1.76 13.98 -4.01
C GLU A 55 2.79 12.88 -4.31
N LEU A 56 2.35 11.72 -4.78
CA LEU A 56 3.23 10.61 -5.16
C LEU A 56 3.66 10.67 -6.64
N ALA A 57 3.19 11.65 -7.41
CA ALA A 57 3.32 11.70 -8.88
C ALA A 57 2.90 10.37 -9.55
N ALA A 58 1.84 9.74 -9.02
CA ALA A 58 1.39 8.43 -9.43
C ALA A 58 0.29 8.51 -10.50
N VAL A 59 0.22 7.49 -11.35
CA VAL A 59 -0.82 7.38 -12.37
C VAL A 59 -2.20 7.34 -11.69
N PRO A 60 -3.15 8.21 -12.09
CA PRO A 60 -4.51 8.17 -11.57
C PRO A 60 -5.22 6.86 -11.92
N ILE A 61 -6.00 6.36 -10.97
CA ILE A 61 -6.89 5.21 -11.14
C ILE A 61 -8.32 5.76 -11.23
N THR A 62 -9.10 5.32 -12.22
CA THR A 62 -10.49 5.77 -12.37
C THR A 62 -11.39 5.17 -11.30
N ASP A 63 -12.56 5.75 -11.04
CA ASP A 63 -13.49 5.20 -10.06
C ASP A 63 -14.04 3.83 -10.50
N GLU A 64 -14.22 3.63 -11.81
CA GLU A 64 -14.63 2.35 -12.40
C GLU A 64 -13.59 1.27 -12.11
N GLU A 65 -12.31 1.59 -12.23
CA GLU A 65 -11.21 0.66 -11.95
C GLU A 65 -11.01 0.45 -10.44
N LEU A 66 -11.02 1.52 -9.65
CA LEU A 66 -10.84 1.49 -8.20
C LEU A 66 -11.90 0.63 -7.51
N TRP A 67 -13.14 0.70 -7.99
CA TRP A 67 -14.28 -0.05 -7.48
C TRP A 67 -14.61 -1.27 -8.36
N SER A 68 -13.65 -1.79 -9.11
CA SER A 68 -13.81 -2.98 -9.95
C SER A 68 -13.64 -4.30 -9.19
N GLN A 69 -13.94 -5.40 -9.88
CA GLN A 69 -13.59 -6.75 -9.45
C GLN A 69 -12.63 -7.38 -10.48
N LYS A 70 -11.73 -8.23 -10.00
CA LYS A 70 -10.89 -9.10 -10.85
C LYS A 70 -11.35 -10.55 -10.69
N LYS A 71 -11.13 -11.38 -11.72
CA LYS A 71 -11.31 -12.84 -11.58
C LYS A 71 -10.13 -13.40 -10.78
N HIS A 72 -10.40 -14.24 -9.79
CA HIS A 72 -9.39 -14.90 -8.98
C HIS A 72 -9.72 -16.37 -8.81
N ALA A 73 -8.77 -17.24 -9.15
CA ALA A 73 -8.83 -18.66 -8.86
C ALA A 73 -7.92 -18.94 -7.66
N VAL A 74 -8.37 -19.76 -6.72
CA VAL A 74 -7.57 -20.11 -5.52
C VAL A 74 -6.49 -21.12 -5.88
N THR A 75 -6.83 -22.07 -6.75
CA THR A 75 -5.92 -23.03 -7.38
C THR A 75 -6.19 -23.09 -8.88
N ALA A 76 -5.26 -23.64 -9.66
CA ALA A 76 -5.39 -23.79 -11.11
C ALA A 76 -6.68 -24.51 -11.54
N ASP A 77 -7.14 -25.46 -10.72
CA ASP A 77 -8.31 -26.31 -11.00
C ASP A 77 -9.65 -25.70 -10.53
N THR A 78 -9.62 -24.56 -9.83
CA THR A 78 -10.85 -23.91 -9.34
C THR A 78 -11.38 -22.88 -10.32
N LYS A 79 -12.71 -22.86 -10.49
CA LYS A 79 -13.39 -21.83 -11.28
C LYS A 79 -13.10 -20.45 -10.68
N ALA A 80 -12.54 -19.55 -11.49
CA ALA A 80 -12.24 -18.20 -11.04
C ALA A 80 -13.51 -17.45 -10.63
N VAL A 81 -13.51 -16.90 -9.43
CA VAL A 81 -14.61 -16.10 -8.87
C VAL A 81 -14.28 -14.61 -8.92
N PRO A 82 -15.29 -13.73 -9.10
CA PRO A 82 -15.07 -12.30 -9.04
C PRO A 82 -14.78 -11.88 -7.60
N VAL A 83 -13.66 -11.18 -7.41
CA VAL A 83 -13.23 -10.65 -6.11
C VAL A 83 -12.93 -9.17 -6.26
N ASP A 84 -13.21 -8.41 -5.21
CA ASP A 84 -12.91 -6.97 -5.21
C ASP A 84 -11.39 -6.76 -5.39
N ARG A 85 -11.05 -5.84 -6.30
CA ARG A 85 -9.67 -5.57 -6.69
C ARG A 85 -8.92 -4.80 -5.60
N PHE A 86 -9.54 -3.74 -5.09
CA PHE A 86 -8.92 -2.82 -4.14
C PHE A 86 -9.66 -2.73 -2.80
N LYS A 87 -8.91 -2.32 -1.78
CA LYS A 87 -9.43 -1.76 -0.51
C LYS A 87 -8.62 -0.52 -0.15
N VAL A 88 -9.29 0.51 0.33
CA VAL A 88 -8.67 1.75 0.79
C VAL A 88 -8.68 1.79 2.32
N TYR A 89 -7.51 1.95 2.93
CA TYR A 89 -7.36 2.10 4.37
C TYR A 89 -7.00 3.54 4.70
N LEU A 90 -7.78 4.17 5.58
CA LEU A 90 -7.72 5.59 5.89
C LEU A 90 -7.33 5.78 7.35
N TYR A 91 -6.17 6.40 7.60
CA TYR A 91 -5.77 6.80 8.95
C TYR A 91 -6.36 8.18 9.26
N ILE A 92 -7.33 8.21 10.17
CA ILE A 92 -8.03 9.43 10.58
C ILE A 92 -7.58 9.81 11.99
N ARG A 93 -7.23 11.07 12.20
CA ARG A 93 -6.93 11.67 13.51
C ARG A 93 -7.78 12.92 13.68
N GLY A 94 -8.64 12.93 14.70
CA GLY A 94 -9.62 14.00 14.89
C GLY A 94 -10.53 14.16 13.67
N SER A 95 -10.49 15.32 13.03
CA SER A 95 -11.26 15.64 11.82
C SER A 95 -10.44 15.59 10.53
N LYS A 96 -9.25 14.96 10.52
CA LYS A 96 -8.38 14.90 9.34
C LYS A 96 -8.01 13.47 8.99
N CYS A 97 -8.02 13.14 7.70
CA CYS A 97 -7.36 11.97 7.16
C CYS A 97 -5.89 12.32 6.88
N VAL A 98 -4.97 11.68 7.60
CA VAL A 98 -3.53 12.00 7.60
C VAL A 98 -2.66 10.86 7.06
N GLY A 99 -3.26 9.73 6.71
CA GLY A 99 -2.58 8.63 6.03
C GLY A 99 -3.55 7.79 5.22
N ALA A 100 -3.04 7.15 4.16
CA ALA A 100 -3.81 6.31 3.26
C ALA A 100 -2.98 5.13 2.78
N CYS A 101 -3.62 3.97 2.64
CA CYS A 101 -3.06 2.81 1.95
C CYS A 101 -4.09 2.27 0.95
N LEU A 102 -3.74 2.27 -0.33
CA LEU A 102 -4.49 1.57 -1.37
C LEU A 102 -3.88 0.17 -1.52
N ALA A 103 -4.63 -0.82 -1.08
CA ALA A 103 -4.28 -2.23 -1.21
C ALA A 103 -4.93 -2.82 -2.46
N GLU A 104 -4.16 -3.59 -3.22
CA GLU A 104 -4.57 -4.31 -4.42
C GLU A 104 -4.44 -5.82 -4.22
N ARG A 105 -5.32 -6.58 -4.87
CA ARG A 105 -5.18 -8.01 -5.02
C ARG A 105 -4.25 -8.34 -6.18
N ILE A 106 -3.12 -8.97 -5.85
CA ILE A 106 -2.11 -9.42 -6.81
C ILE A 106 -1.96 -10.94 -6.74
N ARG A 107 -1.23 -11.53 -7.69
CA ARG A 107 -0.95 -12.98 -7.73
C ARG A 107 0.54 -13.29 -7.64
N GLU A 108 1.35 -12.38 -8.12
CA GLU A 108 2.79 -12.56 -8.23
C GLU A 108 3.50 -11.25 -7.94
N ALA A 109 4.76 -11.38 -7.55
CA ALA A 109 5.68 -10.29 -7.30
C ALA A 109 7.12 -10.76 -7.48
N PHE A 110 8.04 -9.82 -7.55
CA PHE A 110 9.46 -10.05 -7.77
C PHE A 110 10.26 -9.56 -6.56
N GLN A 111 11.30 -10.28 -6.20
CA GLN A 111 12.15 -9.90 -5.08
C GLN A 111 13.07 -8.76 -5.48
N CYS A 112 13.21 -7.76 -4.60
CA CYS A 112 14.28 -6.77 -4.69
C CYS A 112 15.61 -7.40 -4.31
N LEU A 113 16.61 -7.29 -5.18
CA LEU A 113 17.93 -7.85 -5.00
C LEU A 113 18.87 -6.82 -4.35
N ASP A 114 19.86 -7.28 -3.58
CA ASP A 114 20.90 -6.41 -3.05
C ASP A 114 21.87 -6.03 -4.17
N ALA A 115 22.12 -4.73 -4.32
CA ALA A 115 23.11 -4.19 -5.27
C ALA A 115 24.56 -4.62 -4.92
N GLY A 116 24.78 -5.18 -3.72
CA GLY A 116 26.10 -5.59 -3.22
C GLY A 116 26.40 -7.09 -3.36
N ASN A 117 25.50 -7.89 -3.96
CA ASN A 117 25.67 -9.34 -4.09
C ASN A 117 25.99 -9.79 -5.52
N THR A 118 26.54 -8.90 -6.34
CA THR A 118 27.32 -9.33 -7.52
C THR A 118 28.46 -10.18 -6.98
N THR A 119 28.50 -11.45 -7.38
CA THR A 119 29.55 -12.39 -7.02
C THR A 119 30.93 -11.74 -7.13
N ALA A 120 31.78 -12.02 -6.15
CA ALA A 120 33.10 -11.41 -5.93
C ALA A 120 34.12 -11.57 -7.09
N GLU A 121 33.70 -12.03 -8.26
CA GLU A 121 34.56 -12.21 -9.44
C GLU A 121 34.64 -10.96 -10.35
N ASP A 122 33.67 -10.03 -10.28
CA ASP A 122 33.67 -8.82 -11.12
C ASP A 122 34.11 -7.52 -10.41
N ALA A 123 34.42 -7.57 -9.10
CA ALA A 123 34.67 -6.39 -8.26
C ALA A 123 36.07 -5.75 -8.43
N ARG A 124 36.82 -6.06 -9.49
CA ARG A 124 38.11 -5.42 -9.80
C ARG A 124 38.00 -4.44 -10.97
N LYS A 125 37.31 -3.33 -10.73
CA LYS A 125 37.58 -1.97 -11.24
C LYS A 125 36.28 -1.18 -11.17
N LEU A 126 36.21 -0.19 -10.27
CA LEU A 126 35.68 1.17 -10.49
C LEU A 126 35.50 1.88 -9.12
N PRO A 127 35.71 3.19 -9.05
CA PRO A 127 35.60 3.95 -7.81
C PRO A 127 34.12 4.10 -7.40
N ALA A 128 33.89 4.22 -6.08
CA ALA A 128 32.56 4.37 -5.50
C ALA A 128 31.84 5.61 -6.04
N VAL A 129 30.88 5.39 -6.94
CA VAL A 129 29.97 6.41 -7.47
C VAL A 129 28.78 6.55 -6.50
N PRO A 130 28.26 7.77 -6.25
CA PRO A 130 27.11 7.97 -5.38
C PRO A 130 25.89 7.22 -5.94
N HIS A 131 25.15 6.54 -5.06
CA HIS A 131 24.08 5.60 -5.40
C HIS A 131 22.98 6.25 -6.24
N SER A 132 23.01 6.01 -7.55
CA SER A 132 21.80 6.02 -8.38
C SER A 132 21.08 4.70 -8.08
N SER A 133 20.10 4.72 -7.17
CA SER A 133 19.43 3.54 -6.62
C SER A 133 18.44 2.92 -7.63
N SER A 134 18.95 2.44 -8.76
CA SER A 134 18.18 1.51 -9.60
C SER A 134 17.92 0.24 -8.80
N LEU A 135 16.66 -0.05 -8.54
CA LEU A 135 16.24 -1.23 -7.78
C LEU A 135 16.33 -2.46 -8.69
N SER A 136 17.32 -3.32 -8.49
CA SER A 136 17.40 -4.62 -9.16
C SER A 136 16.32 -5.55 -8.62
N ILE A 137 15.62 -6.26 -9.52
CA ILE A 137 14.55 -7.20 -9.17
C ILE A 137 14.84 -8.58 -9.75
N SER A 138 14.33 -9.64 -9.12
CA SER A 138 14.40 -11.01 -9.65
C SER A 138 13.63 -11.12 -10.98
N THR A 139 14.03 -12.08 -11.82
CA THR A 139 13.29 -12.45 -13.03
C THR A 139 12.18 -13.46 -12.74
N GLU A 140 12.39 -14.30 -11.73
CA GLU A 140 11.42 -15.32 -11.34
C GLU A 140 10.29 -14.72 -10.50
N PRO A 141 9.02 -14.93 -10.89
CA PRO A 141 7.87 -14.48 -10.13
C PRO A 141 7.65 -15.37 -8.90
N GLU A 142 7.31 -14.74 -7.77
CA GLU A 142 6.92 -15.43 -6.55
C GLU A 142 5.44 -15.20 -6.23
N PRO A 143 4.73 -16.22 -5.70
CA PRO A 143 3.33 -16.05 -5.34
C PRO A 143 3.14 -14.97 -4.29
N ALA A 144 2.29 -13.99 -4.58
CA ALA A 144 1.93 -12.89 -3.69
C ALA A 144 0.40 -12.74 -3.61
N MET A 145 -0.10 -12.04 -2.59
CA MET A 145 -1.54 -11.90 -2.33
C MET A 145 -2.00 -10.45 -2.19
N LEU A 146 -1.12 -9.58 -1.67
CA LEU A 146 -1.43 -8.20 -1.34
C LEU A 146 -0.42 -7.25 -1.99
N GLY A 147 -0.86 -6.45 -2.94
CA GLY A 147 -0.11 -5.32 -3.48
C GLY A 147 -0.40 -4.07 -2.67
N ILE A 148 0.63 -3.30 -2.35
CA ILE A 148 0.52 -1.94 -1.83
C ILE A 148 0.69 -1.01 -3.02
N SER A 149 -0.44 -0.68 -3.65
CA SER A 149 -0.49 0.20 -4.81
C SER A 149 -0.13 1.64 -4.42
N ARG A 150 -0.63 2.12 -3.28
CA ARG A 150 -0.25 3.43 -2.73
C ARG A 150 -0.10 3.33 -1.23
N ILE A 151 0.93 3.96 -0.68
CA ILE A 151 1.09 4.19 0.75
C ILE A 151 1.51 5.64 0.94
N TRP A 152 0.74 6.36 1.75
CA TRP A 152 0.94 7.79 1.92
C TRP A 152 0.69 8.18 3.39
N THR A 153 1.48 9.14 3.85
CA THR A 153 1.28 9.82 5.11
C THR A 153 1.57 11.30 4.86
N SER A 154 0.64 12.13 5.30
CA SER A 154 0.77 13.58 5.27
C SER A 154 2.13 14.01 5.83
N ASN A 155 2.80 14.95 5.16
CA ASN A 155 4.15 15.37 5.49
C ASN A 155 4.32 15.76 6.98
N GLN A 156 3.30 16.38 7.57
CA GLN A 156 3.31 16.82 8.98
C GLN A 156 3.14 15.67 9.99
N HIS A 157 2.72 14.49 9.53
CA HIS A 157 2.46 13.31 10.35
C HIS A 157 3.40 12.13 10.02
N ARG A 158 4.40 12.34 9.17
CA ARG A 158 5.42 11.31 8.85
C ARG A 158 6.25 10.96 10.08
N LYS A 159 6.89 9.78 10.03
CA LYS A 159 7.76 9.24 11.09
C LYS A 159 7.06 8.97 12.44
N GLN A 160 5.72 8.99 12.50
CA GLN A 160 4.92 8.68 13.69
C GLN A 160 4.32 7.24 13.67
N GLY A 161 4.85 6.34 12.83
CA GLY A 161 4.38 4.94 12.74
C GLY A 161 3.07 4.72 11.94
N ILE A 162 2.47 5.77 11.39
CA ILE A 162 1.20 5.70 10.63
C ILE A 162 1.28 4.73 9.45
N ALA A 163 2.30 4.86 8.60
CA ALA A 163 2.45 4.00 7.42
C ALA A 163 2.62 2.52 7.80
N THR A 164 3.45 2.21 8.79
CA THR A 164 3.61 0.84 9.32
C THR A 164 2.29 0.30 9.87
N ARG A 165 1.54 1.13 10.62
CA ARG A 165 0.23 0.74 11.14
C ARG A 165 -0.77 0.42 10.02
N LEU A 166 -0.82 1.26 8.99
CA LEU A 166 -1.66 1.03 7.80
C LEU A 166 -1.31 -0.29 7.11
N LEU A 167 -0.01 -0.58 6.92
CA LEU A 167 0.45 -1.84 6.32
C LEU A 167 0.06 -3.07 7.15
N ASP A 168 0.21 -2.99 8.48
CA ASP A 168 -0.15 -4.08 9.37
C ASP A 168 -1.68 -4.32 9.41
N CYS A 169 -2.47 -3.25 9.41
CA CYS A 169 -3.93 -3.32 9.31
C CYS A 169 -4.38 -3.89 7.96
N ALA A 170 -3.74 -3.47 6.86
CA ALA A 170 -4.03 -4.01 5.54
C ALA A 170 -3.78 -5.53 5.49
N ARG A 171 -2.64 -6.00 6.01
CA ARG A 171 -2.35 -7.44 6.11
C ARG A 171 -3.38 -8.21 6.93
N ALA A 172 -3.87 -7.63 8.02
CA ALA A 172 -4.81 -8.30 8.93
C ALA A 172 -6.27 -8.28 8.42
N ASN A 173 -6.62 -7.34 7.52
CA ASN A 173 -8.01 -7.13 7.09
C ASN A 173 -8.27 -7.44 5.61
N PHE A 174 -7.25 -7.44 4.75
CA PHE A 174 -7.47 -7.50 3.31
C PHE A 174 -8.21 -8.77 2.88
N LEU A 175 -7.87 -9.93 3.44
CA LEU A 175 -8.57 -11.20 3.24
C LEU A 175 -9.31 -11.58 4.51
N TYR A 176 -10.62 -11.82 4.39
CA TYR A 176 -11.46 -12.16 5.52
C TYR A 176 -10.96 -13.46 6.18
N GLY A 177 -10.83 -13.44 7.51
CA GLY A 177 -10.40 -14.59 8.29
C GLY A 177 -8.91 -14.95 8.16
N MET A 178 -8.10 -14.19 7.43
CA MET A 178 -6.68 -14.51 7.22
C MET A 178 -5.79 -13.28 7.32
N ARG A 179 -4.75 -13.39 8.16
CA ARG A 179 -3.64 -12.44 8.17
C ARG A 179 -2.62 -12.84 7.10
N ILE A 180 -2.34 -11.93 6.18
CA ILE A 180 -1.37 -12.15 5.10
C ILE A 180 0.06 -12.05 5.66
N GLU A 181 0.91 -13.00 5.32
CA GLU A 181 2.34 -12.95 5.69
C GLU A 181 3.09 -11.85 4.95
N LYS A 182 4.12 -11.24 5.58
CA LYS A 182 4.88 -10.16 4.92
C LYS A 182 5.46 -10.61 3.59
N THR A 183 5.94 -11.86 3.49
CA THR A 183 6.47 -12.48 2.28
C THR A 183 5.46 -12.63 1.13
N LYS A 184 4.18 -12.35 1.37
CA LYS A 184 3.10 -12.34 0.38
C LYS A 184 2.60 -10.92 0.07
N VAL A 185 3.33 -9.89 0.51
CA VAL A 185 2.99 -8.47 0.31
C VAL A 185 3.99 -7.79 -0.60
N ALA A 186 3.58 -7.20 -1.71
CA ALA A 186 4.48 -6.47 -2.60
C ALA A 186 4.14 -4.98 -2.67
N PHE A 187 5.10 -4.14 -3.05
CA PHE A 187 4.89 -2.71 -3.28
C PHE A 187 4.94 -2.39 -4.77
N SER A 188 4.01 -1.58 -5.29
CA SER A 188 4.10 -1.11 -6.68
C SER A 188 5.19 -0.05 -6.79
N GLN A 189 6.09 -0.15 -7.78
CA GLN A 189 7.09 0.86 -8.16
C GLN A 189 7.42 1.89 -7.06
N PRO A 190 8.22 1.52 -6.05
CA PRO A 190 8.38 2.34 -4.86
C PRO A 190 9.14 3.62 -5.16
N THR A 191 8.66 4.75 -4.61
CA THR A 191 9.50 5.95 -4.45
C THR A 191 10.68 5.65 -3.53
N GLU A 192 11.70 6.51 -3.50
CA GLU A 192 12.82 6.38 -2.55
C GLU A 192 12.33 6.24 -1.10
N SER A 193 11.38 7.10 -0.68
CA SER A 193 10.75 7.01 0.64
C SER A 193 9.93 5.73 0.84
N GLY A 194 9.29 5.23 -0.22
CA GLY A 194 8.56 3.97 -0.24
C GLY A 194 9.50 2.76 -0.07
N GLY A 195 10.65 2.77 -0.73
CA GLY A 195 11.69 1.75 -0.58
C GLY A 195 12.28 1.73 0.83
N GLN A 196 12.56 2.90 1.42
CA GLN A 196 12.98 3.00 2.82
C GLN A 196 11.93 2.46 3.79
N LEU A 197 10.64 2.78 3.55
CA LEU A 197 9.54 2.24 4.33
C LEU A 197 9.45 0.71 4.19
N ALA A 198 9.53 0.19 2.96
CA ALA A 198 9.45 -1.24 2.68
C ALA A 198 10.56 -1.99 3.41
N ARG A 199 11.83 -1.57 3.25
CA ARG A 199 12.99 -2.17 3.94
C ARG A 199 12.84 -2.16 5.46
N LYS A 200 12.47 -1.00 6.03
CA LYS A 200 12.24 -0.87 7.48
C LYS A 200 11.11 -1.78 7.95
N TRP A 201 10.01 -1.84 7.22
CA TRP A 201 8.85 -2.63 7.60
C TRP A 201 9.10 -4.13 7.44
N TYR A 202 9.83 -4.55 6.41
CA TYR A 202 10.26 -5.93 6.21
C TYR A 202 11.38 -6.36 7.17
N GLY A 203 12.16 -5.41 7.69
CA GLY A 203 13.30 -5.66 8.57
C GLY A 203 14.56 -6.16 7.84
N ARG A 204 14.69 -5.88 6.54
CA ARG A 204 15.79 -6.34 5.68
C ARG A 204 16.04 -5.35 4.53
N GLN A 205 17.26 -5.31 3.99
CA GLN A 205 17.63 -4.39 2.90
C GLN A 205 17.18 -4.87 1.51
N ALA A 206 17.22 -6.19 1.30
CA ALA A 206 16.76 -6.89 0.10
C ALA A 206 15.81 -8.06 0.45
N GLY A 207 15.25 -8.71 -0.58
CA GLY A 207 14.31 -9.83 -0.46
C GLY A 207 12.91 -9.41 0.00
N TRP A 208 12.56 -8.14 -0.16
CA TRP A 208 11.19 -7.64 -0.09
C TRP A 208 10.63 -7.56 -1.52
N HIS A 209 9.31 -7.61 -1.66
CA HIS A 209 8.70 -7.79 -2.97
C HIS A 209 8.19 -6.49 -3.60
N VAL A 210 8.30 -6.43 -4.92
CA VAL A 210 7.66 -5.43 -5.78
C VAL A 210 6.82 -6.10 -6.85
N TYR A 211 5.78 -5.42 -7.31
CA TYR A 211 4.96 -5.92 -8.40
C TYR A 211 4.71 -4.82 -9.44
N THR A 212 4.34 -5.24 -10.63
CA THR A 212 3.94 -4.38 -11.74
C THR A 212 2.44 -4.51 -11.96
N ASP A 213 1.76 -3.36 -12.11
CA ASP A 213 0.32 -3.27 -12.36
C ASP A 213 -0.06 -3.77 -13.76
#